data_AF-A0A7M2QZJ5-F1
#
_entry.id   AF-A0A7M2QZJ5-F1
#
_cell.length_a   1.000
_cell.length_b   1.000
_cell.length_c   1.000
_cell.angle_alpha   90.00
_cell.angle_beta   90.00
_cell.angle_gamma   90.00
#
_symmetry.space_group_name_H-M   'P 1'
#
loop_
_entity.id
_entity.type
_entity.pdbx_description
1 polymer ?
#
loop_
_entity_poly.entity_id
_entity_poly.type
_entity_poly.pdbx_seq_one_letter_code
_entity_poly.pdbx_strand_id
1 'polypeptide(L)'
;MKKSTVFGLVTSVLFLAIFSFAIYTLIAKITDTSAIQIDEVEVYDGQTLHIKGDFTNSNKKYAGYTFDIIEDKFYLRMKTVLLGGKSGGFDFEIKDSNLANVKAVYLQGAKKEDRVLLWEPKK
;
A
#
# COMPACT_ATOMS: atom_id res chain seq x y z
N MET A 1 22.40 27.12 -26.64
CA MET A 1 21.75 25.88 -27.11
C MET A 1 20.48 26.25 -27.87
N LYS A 2 20.21 25.65 -29.03
CA LYS A 2 18.99 25.94 -29.81
C LYS A 2 17.76 25.50 -28.99
N LYS A 3 16.68 26.29 -29.00
CA LYS A 3 15.44 26.00 -28.25
C LYS A 3 14.88 24.59 -28.54
N SER A 4 15.09 24.08 -29.75
CA SER A 4 14.71 22.72 -30.16
C SER A 4 15.49 21.61 -29.45
N THR A 5 16.77 21.83 -29.12
CA THR A 5 17.59 20.86 -28.39
C THR A 5 17.18 20.77 -26.92
N VAL A 6 16.84 21.91 -26.31
CA VAL A 6 16.32 21.95 -24.93
C VAL A 6 14.94 21.29 -24.86
N PHE A 7 14.06 21.57 -25.83
CA PHE A 7 12.75 20.94 -25.89
C PHE A 7 12.86 19.42 -26.02
N GLY A 8 13.69 18.91 -26.96
CA GLY A 8 13.89 17.48 -27.12
C GLY A 8 14.46 16.77 -25.89
N LEU A 9 15.36 17.42 -25.15
CA LEU A 9 15.90 16.90 -23.88
C LEU A 9 14.80 16.78 -22.83
N VAL A 10 13.98 17.83 -22.66
CA VAL A 10 12.88 17.85 -21.69
C VAL A 10 11.86 16.75 -22.01
N THR A 11 11.46 16.60 -23.27
CA THR A 11 10.50 15.56 -23.66
C THR A 11 11.05 14.16 -23.44
N SER A 12 12.34 13.93 -23.70
CA SER A 12 12.99 12.63 -23.48
C SER A 12 13.05 12.26 -22.00
N VAL A 13 13.43 13.21 -21.12
CA VAL A 13 13.44 13.00 -19.66
C VAL A 13 12.04 12.71 -19.14
N LEU A 14 11.03 13.44 -19.63
CA LEU A 14 9.64 13.22 -19.23
C LEU A 14 9.15 11.83 -19.66
N PHE A 15 9.48 11.40 -20.89
CA PHE A 15 9.12 10.08 -21.40
C PHE A 15 9.76 8.96 -20.57
N LEU A 16 11.05 9.10 -20.24
CA LEU A 16 11.75 8.15 -19.35
C LEU A 16 11.14 8.09 -17.95
N ALA A 17 10.74 9.22 -17.37
CA ALA A 17 10.10 9.26 -16.07
C ALA A 17 8.74 8.54 -16.08
N ILE A 18 7.90 8.80 -17.09
CA ILE A 18 6.60 8.14 -17.26
C ILE A 18 6.77 6.63 -17.49
N PHE A 19 7.72 6.25 -18.35
CA PHE A 19 7.99 4.85 -18.65
C PHE A 19 8.51 4.08 -17.42
N SER A 20 9.40 4.71 -16.64
CA SER A 20 9.91 4.13 -15.38
C SER A 20 8.80 3.97 -14.35
N PHE A 21 7.89 4.95 -14.24
CA PHE A 21 6.74 4.88 -13.35
C PHE A 21 5.76 3.76 -13.76
N ALA A 22 5.49 3.61 -15.05
CA ALA A 22 4.63 2.54 -15.57
C ALA A 22 5.21 1.13 -15.30
N ILE A 23 6.53 0.96 -15.43
CA ILE A 23 7.20 -0.30 -15.07
C ILE A 23 7.09 -0.57 -13.56
N TYR A 24 7.29 0.46 -12.73
CA TYR A 24 7.19 0.34 -11.29
C TYR A 24 5.81 -0.15 -10.84
N THR A 25 4.73 0.39 -11.41
CA THR A 25 3.35 -0.02 -11.07
C THR A 25 3.00 -1.43 -11.56
N LEU A 26 3.61 -1.90 -12.66
CA LEU A 26 3.44 -3.28 -13.15
C LEU A 26 4.15 -4.33 -12.27
N ILE A 27 5.21 -3.93 -11.55
CA ILE A 27 5.98 -4.84 -10.70
C ILE A 27 5.37 -4.95 -9.30
N ALA A 28 4.61 -3.95 -8.85
CA ALA A 28 3.98 -3.93 -7.53
C ALA A 28 2.91 -5.02 -7.42
N LYS A 29 3.15 -6.03 -6.57
CA LYS A 29 2.26 -7.18 -6.37
C LYS A 29 1.67 -7.18 -4.96
N ILE A 30 0.43 -7.66 -4.84
CA ILE A 30 -0.16 -7.93 -3.54
C ILE A 30 0.69 -8.99 -2.83
N THR A 31 0.96 -8.73 -1.56
CA THR A 31 1.86 -9.52 -0.72
C THR A 31 1.07 -10.48 0.14
N ASP A 32 1.55 -11.71 0.28
CA ASP A 32 0.97 -12.68 1.22
C ASP A 32 1.02 -12.14 2.66
N THR A 33 -0.02 -12.42 3.44
CA THR A 33 -0.14 -11.88 4.81
C THR A 33 1.00 -12.34 5.72
N SER A 34 1.51 -13.57 5.53
CA SER A 34 2.62 -14.13 6.30
C SER A 34 3.96 -13.40 6.09
N ALA A 35 4.05 -12.57 5.05
CA ALA A 35 5.23 -11.75 4.77
C ALA A 35 5.20 -10.37 5.44
N ILE A 36 4.16 -10.10 6.24
CA ILE A 36 3.86 -8.79 6.82
C ILE A 36 3.74 -8.97 8.33
N GLN A 37 4.52 -8.19 9.05
CA GLN A 37 4.39 -8.01 10.48
C GLN A 37 3.66 -6.70 10.74
N ILE A 38 2.66 -6.73 11.60
CA ILE A 38 1.88 -5.56 12.00
C ILE A 38 2.26 -5.25 13.44
N ASP A 39 2.72 -4.01 13.66
CA ASP A 39 3.14 -3.54 14.98
C ASP A 39 2.02 -2.73 15.65
N GLU A 40 1.23 -2.00 14.87
CA GLU A 40 0.18 -1.09 15.38
C GLU A 40 -0.97 -0.97 14.39
N VAL A 41 -2.20 -1.02 14.91
CA VAL A 41 -3.44 -0.79 14.16
C VAL A 41 -4.44 -0.07 15.05
N GLU A 42 -4.76 1.16 14.67
CA GLU A 42 -5.68 2.01 15.44
C GLU A 42 -6.72 2.65 14.53
N VAL A 43 -7.96 2.73 15.01
CA VAL A 43 -9.05 3.46 14.34
C VAL A 43 -9.39 4.68 15.18
N TYR A 44 -9.04 5.86 14.68
CA TYR A 44 -9.35 7.14 15.31
C TYR A 44 -10.67 7.70 14.78
N ASP A 45 -11.53 8.13 15.71
CA ASP A 45 -12.79 8.87 15.45
C ASP A 45 -13.72 8.20 14.41
N GLY A 46 -13.55 6.89 14.19
CA GLY A 46 -14.24 6.14 13.13
C GLY A 46 -13.94 6.62 11.72
N GLN A 47 -12.89 7.40 11.48
CA GLN A 47 -12.64 8.00 10.16
C GLN A 47 -11.19 7.89 9.70
N THR A 48 -10.28 7.59 10.61
CA THR A 48 -8.86 7.39 10.28
C THR A 48 -8.42 6.03 10.77
N LEU A 49 -7.89 5.22 9.88
CA LEU A 49 -7.22 3.96 10.20
C LEU A 49 -5.71 4.18 10.08
N HIS A 50 -5.01 4.10 11.20
CA HIS A 50 -3.56 4.15 11.26
C HIS A 50 -2.99 2.74 11.34
N ILE A 51 -1.98 2.47 10.52
CA ILE A 51 -1.36 1.16 10.41
C ILE A 51 0.15 1.33 10.33
N LYS A 52 0.84 0.56 11.17
CA LYS A 52 2.29 0.49 11.21
C LYS A 52 2.76 -0.95 11.28
N GLY A 53 3.86 -1.23 10.61
CA GLY A 53 4.44 -2.56 10.59
C GLY A 53 5.68 -2.65 9.71
N ASP A 54 6.13 -3.88 9.47
CA ASP A 54 7.27 -4.17 8.61
C ASP A 54 7.04 -5.44 7.77
N PHE A 55 7.94 -5.72 6.83
CA PHE A 55 7.95 -6.96 6.08
C PHE A 55 8.94 -7.93 6.71
N THR A 56 8.51 -9.18 6.88
CA THR A 56 9.36 -10.23 7.48
C THR A 56 10.51 -10.66 6.58
N ASN A 57 10.45 -10.30 5.28
CA ASN A 57 11.48 -10.59 4.29
C ASN A 57 12.14 -9.30 3.80
N SER A 58 13.45 -9.19 3.99
CA SER A 58 14.28 -8.05 3.58
C SER A 58 14.22 -7.71 2.08
N ASN A 59 13.82 -8.67 1.26
CA ASN A 59 13.75 -8.52 -0.19
C ASN A 59 12.42 -7.89 -0.64
N LYS A 60 11.45 -7.76 0.26
CA LYS A 60 10.15 -7.13 -0.01
C LYS A 60 10.20 -5.67 0.44
N LYS A 61 9.93 -4.76 -0.48
CA LYS A 61 9.89 -3.32 -0.20
C LYS A 61 8.48 -2.77 -0.35
N TYR A 62 8.11 -1.83 0.51
CA TYR A 62 6.79 -1.20 0.45
C TYR A 62 6.57 -0.50 -0.90
N ALA A 63 5.43 -0.78 -1.54
CA ALA A 63 5.03 -0.18 -2.82
C ALA A 63 3.64 0.46 -2.81
N GLY A 64 2.96 0.48 -1.67
CA GLY A 64 1.60 1.01 -1.52
C GLY A 64 0.63 0.00 -0.92
N TYR A 65 -0.64 0.38 -0.88
CA TYR A 65 -1.75 -0.48 -0.47
C TYR A 65 -2.96 -0.27 -1.38
N THR A 66 -3.91 -1.19 -1.30
CA THR A 66 -5.31 -0.97 -1.72
C THR A 66 -6.23 -1.47 -0.63
N PHE A 67 -7.46 -0.99 -0.60
CA PHE A 67 -8.47 -1.48 0.33
C PHE A 67 -9.85 -1.52 -0.31
N ASP A 68 -10.73 -2.35 0.25
CA ASP A 68 -12.17 -2.30 0.02
C ASP A 68 -12.89 -2.38 1.36
N ILE A 69 -14.08 -1.79 1.44
CA ILE A 69 -15.01 -1.98 2.55
C ILE A 69 -16.22 -2.75 2.02
N ILE A 70 -16.43 -3.96 2.53
CA ILE A 70 -17.52 -4.86 2.09
C ILE A 70 -18.20 -5.41 3.33
N GLU A 71 -19.52 -5.22 3.45
CA GLU A 71 -20.32 -5.72 4.59
C GLU A 71 -19.71 -5.34 5.95
N ASP A 72 -19.44 -4.05 6.17
CA ASP A 72 -18.84 -3.51 7.39
C ASP A 72 -17.44 -4.06 7.73
N LYS A 73 -16.75 -4.69 6.77
CA LYS A 73 -15.39 -5.21 6.95
C LYS A 73 -14.42 -4.47 6.04
N PHE A 74 -13.34 -3.98 6.61
CA PHE A 74 -12.25 -3.34 5.89
C PHE A 74 -11.20 -4.38 5.49
N TYR A 75 -10.86 -4.47 4.20
CA TYR A 75 -9.86 -5.40 3.69
C TYR A 75 -8.67 -4.64 3.12
N LEU A 76 -7.59 -4.57 3.89
CA LEU A 76 -6.32 -3.99 3.46
C LEU A 76 -5.49 -5.00 2.66
N ARG A 77 -4.94 -4.59 1.52
CA ARG A 77 -3.97 -5.36 0.76
C ARG A 77 -2.70 -4.56 0.57
N MET A 78 -1.60 -5.10 1.07
CA MET A 78 -0.28 -4.47 0.96
C MET A 78 0.40 -4.87 -0.34
N LYS A 79 1.01 -3.90 -1.02
CA LYS A 79 1.77 -4.13 -2.24
C LYS A 79 3.25 -4.04 -1.96
N THR A 80 4.02 -4.98 -2.51
CA THR A 80 5.48 -4.96 -2.44
C THR A 80 6.10 -5.04 -3.82
N VAL A 81 7.34 -4.56 -3.92
CA VAL A 81 8.24 -4.71 -5.07
C VAL A 81 9.56 -5.30 -4.61
N LEU A 82 10.25 -6.01 -5.51
CA LEU A 82 11.58 -6.56 -5.26
C LEU A 82 12.68 -5.48 -5.36
N LEU A 83 12.51 -4.49 -6.23
CA LEU A 83 13.48 -3.45 -6.52
C LEU A 83 12.80 -2.06 -6.53
N GLY A 84 13.50 -1.03 -6.04
CA GLY A 84 13.07 0.36 -6.12
C GLY A 84 12.04 0.85 -5.09
N GLY A 85 11.50 -0.02 -4.23
CA GLY A 85 10.60 0.39 -3.14
C GLY A 85 11.32 1.00 -1.92
N LYS A 86 10.56 1.51 -0.95
CA LYS A 86 11.09 2.00 0.33
C LYS A 86 11.59 0.80 1.15
N SER A 87 12.86 0.84 1.54
CA SER A 87 13.41 -0.14 2.50
C SER A 87 12.93 0.20 3.91
N GLY A 88 12.64 -0.83 4.71
CA GLY A 88 12.12 -0.73 6.07
C GLY A 88 10.60 -0.78 6.14
N GLY A 89 10.07 -0.58 7.35
CA GLY A 89 8.65 -0.66 7.63
C GLY A 89 7.78 0.38 6.94
N PHE A 90 6.47 0.20 7.11
CA PHE A 90 5.42 1.09 6.67
C PHE A 90 4.72 1.72 7.88
N ASP A 91 4.30 2.97 7.69
CA ASP A 91 3.58 3.77 8.68
C ASP A 91 2.71 4.74 7.86
N PHE A 92 1.40 4.56 7.88
CA PHE A 92 0.48 5.36 7.10
C PHE A 92 -0.92 5.43 7.71
N GLU A 93 -1.66 6.45 7.29
CA GLU A 93 -3.07 6.65 7.62
C GLU A 93 -3.95 6.47 6.38
N ILE A 94 -5.15 5.92 6.59
CA ILE A 94 -6.23 5.86 5.61
C ILE A 94 -7.40 6.65 6.18
N LYS A 95 -7.85 7.67 5.44
CA LYS A 95 -9.00 8.51 5.81
C LYS A 95 -10.18 8.16 4.93
N ASP A 96 -11.23 7.60 5.52
CA ASP A 96 -12.45 7.21 4.82
C ASP A 96 -13.65 7.29 5.78
N SER A 97 -14.71 8.00 5.39
CA SER A 97 -15.91 8.17 6.23
C SER A 97 -16.64 6.86 6.51
N ASN A 98 -16.46 5.84 5.67
CA ASN A 98 -17.10 4.53 5.85
C ASN A 98 -16.42 3.69 6.95
N LEU A 99 -15.25 4.10 7.45
CA LEU A 99 -14.60 3.46 8.60
C LEU A 99 -15.48 3.50 9.85
N ALA A 100 -16.43 4.44 9.95
CA ALA A 100 -17.28 4.59 11.13
C ALA A 100 -18.22 3.39 11.33
N ASN A 101 -18.51 2.68 10.23
CA ASN A 101 -19.36 1.50 10.22
C ASN A 101 -18.55 0.20 10.26
N VAL A 102 -17.21 0.28 10.20
CA VAL A 102 -16.35 -0.91 10.13
C VAL A 102 -16.34 -1.63 11.48
N LYS A 103 -16.68 -2.92 11.44
CA LYS A 103 -16.69 -3.83 12.59
C LYS A 103 -15.44 -4.68 12.68
N ALA A 104 -14.62 -4.73 11.62
CA ALA A 104 -13.37 -5.45 11.62
C ALA A 104 -12.45 -4.97 10.50
N VAL A 105 -11.15 -4.92 10.78
CA VAL A 105 -10.09 -4.66 9.81
C VAL A 105 -9.31 -5.95 9.60
N TYR A 106 -9.18 -6.35 8.34
CA TYR A 106 -8.42 -7.51 7.91
C TYR A 106 -7.24 -7.08 7.04
N LEU A 107 -6.09 -7.69 7.26
CA LEU A 107 -5.05 -7.78 6.25
C LEU A 107 -5.40 -8.94 5.33
N GLN A 108 -5.42 -8.71 4.02
CA GLN A 108 -5.70 -9.72 3.01
C GLN A 108 -4.54 -9.81 2.03
N GLY A 109 -4.14 -11.03 1.70
CA GLY A 109 -3.16 -11.31 0.67
C GLY A 109 -3.80 -11.37 -0.73
N ALA A 110 -3.09 -12.03 -1.65
CA ALA A 110 -3.53 -12.13 -3.04
C ALA A 110 -4.80 -12.97 -3.22
N LYS A 111 -5.03 -13.92 -2.31
CA LYS A 111 -6.22 -14.77 -2.26
C LYS A 111 -7.19 -14.25 -1.20
N LYS A 112 -8.50 -14.40 -1.41
CA LYS A 112 -9.52 -13.91 -0.46
C LYS A 112 -9.49 -14.64 0.88
N GLU A 113 -9.01 -15.87 0.87
CA GLU A 113 -8.92 -16.74 2.05
C GLU A 113 -7.65 -16.47 2.86
N ASP A 114 -6.62 -15.88 2.24
CA ASP A 114 -5.42 -15.41 2.92
C ASP A 114 -5.73 -14.10 3.63
N ARG A 115 -6.28 -14.20 4.84
CA ARG A 115 -6.67 -13.05 5.63
C ARG A 115 -6.32 -13.23 7.10
N VAL A 116 -5.92 -12.12 7.73
CA VAL A 116 -5.58 -12.03 9.15
C VAL A 116 -6.39 -10.89 9.74
N LEU A 117 -7.09 -11.17 10.85
CA LEU A 117 -7.79 -10.13 11.61
C LEU A 117 -6.75 -9.23 12.28
N LEU A 118 -6.84 -7.92 12.02
CA LEU A 118 -5.94 -6.93 12.60
C LEU A 118 -6.59 -6.17 13.75
N TRP A 119 -7.88 -5.87 13.63
CA TRP A 119 -8.59 -5.07 14.60
C TRP A 119 -10.08 -5.40 14.59
N GLU A 120 -10.68 -5.31 15.77
CA GLU A 120 -12.13 -5.29 16.00
C GLU A 120 -12.45 -4.34 17.17
N PRO A 121 -13.64 -3.72 17.22
CA PRO A 121 -14.04 -2.89 18.34
C PRO A 121 -14.00 -3.69 19.65
N LYS A 122 -13.40 -3.12 20.69
CA LYS A 122 -13.50 -3.68 22.04
C LYS A 122 -14.96 -3.61 22.49
N LYS A 123 -15.48 -4.73 23.00
CA LYS A 123 -16.82 -4.83 23.59
C LYS A 123 -16.95 -3.97 24.85
#